data_AF-A0A356KW45-F1
#
_entry.id   AF-A0A356KW45-F1
#
_cell.length_a   1.000
_cell.length_b   1.000
_cell.length_c   1.000
_cell.angle_alpha   90.00
_cell.angle_beta   90.00
_cell.angle_gamma   90.00
#
_symmetry.space_group_name_H-M   'P 1'
#
loop_
_entity.id
_entity.type
_entity.pdbx_description
1 polymer ?
#
loop_
_entity_poly.entity_id
_entity_poly.type
_entity_poly.pdbx_seq_one_letter_code
_entity_poly.pdbx_strand_id
1 'polypeptide(L)'
;MAIRTMPEAVRELRAPWPSQVQQVQDLTWELEQEFRFGQRITKTDRGYVMGGTMKGGSSAMWYPATREQYHAYQRWRNVEGLHEARDDEAYCELSRLLEPYDVMLVTRRKTAPHARRGRNDAFPWPGYGPLYRDMVPILEGLPEQHLARDTLQRIQLGGWGPDAAKASAYEKRESAVLMYDFACKGARRTFLGLFLHELGHAHEVDLDEPTKDVLHAQYRVLVDNNAFFGIEFLVDPDTRKLYQKFVFEEFLAETYMIYVACGGGMREEIARYEGPVRDAWERVYEVFRDTFHGIEYE
;
A
#
# COMPACT_ATOMS: atom_id res chain seq x y z
N MET A 1 4.12 -16.93 22.83
CA MET A 1 4.31 -16.24 21.54
C MET A 1 3.02 -16.39 20.77
N ALA A 2 2.37 -15.28 20.41
CA ALA A 2 1.11 -15.31 19.68
C ALA A 2 1.41 -15.07 18.19
N ILE A 3 1.21 -16.10 17.36
CA ILE A 3 1.25 -15.96 15.91
C ILE A 3 -0.14 -15.52 15.46
N ARG A 4 -0.23 -14.43 14.71
CA ARG A 4 -1.46 -13.89 14.12
C ARG A 4 -1.52 -14.21 12.63
N THR A 5 -2.73 -14.45 12.14
CA THR A 5 -2.99 -14.65 10.71
C THR A 5 -3.58 -13.37 10.14
N MET A 6 -2.87 -12.73 9.22
CA MET A 6 -3.43 -11.59 8.48
C MET A 6 -4.51 -12.04 7.48
N PRO A 7 -5.41 -11.13 7.06
CA PRO A 7 -6.41 -11.42 6.03
C PRO A 7 -5.77 -12.03 4.78
N GLU A 8 -6.51 -12.92 4.11
CA GLU A 8 -6.01 -13.65 2.93
C GLU A 8 -5.42 -12.73 1.87
N ALA A 9 -6.11 -11.64 1.52
CA ALA A 9 -5.64 -10.67 0.52
C ALA A 9 -4.30 -9.99 0.90
N VAL A 10 -3.98 -9.88 2.20
CA VAL A 10 -2.67 -9.40 2.66
C VAL A 10 -1.63 -10.52 2.58
N ARG A 11 -1.96 -11.74 3.01
CA ARG A 11 -1.04 -12.89 2.91
C ARG A 11 -0.68 -13.23 1.47
N GLU A 12 -1.57 -13.00 0.53
CA GLU A 12 -1.32 -13.15 -0.91
C GLU A 12 -0.16 -12.27 -1.41
N LEU A 13 0.18 -11.18 -0.71
CA LEU A 13 1.35 -10.35 -1.03
C LEU A 13 2.64 -11.19 -1.07
N ARG A 14 2.76 -12.26 -0.28
CA ARG A 14 3.96 -13.12 -0.27
C ARG A 14 4.16 -13.91 -1.56
N ALA A 15 3.10 -14.14 -2.32
CA ALA A 15 3.14 -14.93 -3.55
C ALA A 15 3.43 -14.03 -4.76
N PRO A 16 4.04 -14.57 -5.84
CA PRO A 16 4.09 -13.89 -7.13
C PRO A 16 2.69 -13.47 -7.58
N TRP A 17 2.53 -12.28 -8.17
CA TRP A 17 1.22 -11.79 -8.60
C TRP A 17 0.80 -12.48 -9.90
N PRO A 18 -0.18 -13.43 -9.87
CA PRO A 18 -0.50 -14.24 -11.03
C PRO A 18 -0.98 -13.40 -12.21
N SER A 19 -0.46 -13.66 -13.41
CA SER A 19 -0.93 -12.96 -14.60
C SER A 19 -2.35 -13.36 -14.96
N GLN A 20 -3.14 -12.36 -15.32
CA GLN A 20 -4.49 -12.53 -15.86
C GLN A 20 -4.50 -12.59 -17.40
N VAL A 21 -3.33 -12.52 -18.05
CA VAL A 21 -3.19 -12.79 -19.49
C VAL A 21 -3.69 -14.22 -19.76
N GLN A 22 -4.40 -14.40 -20.88
CA GLN A 22 -5.13 -15.63 -21.25
C GLN A 22 -6.45 -15.87 -20.49
N GLN A 23 -6.59 -15.37 -19.26
CA GLN A 23 -7.84 -15.48 -18.49
C GLN A 23 -8.82 -14.35 -18.83
N VAL A 24 -8.29 -13.14 -19.00
CA VAL A 24 -9.07 -11.97 -19.43
C VAL A 24 -8.93 -11.80 -20.93
N GLN A 25 -10.06 -11.86 -21.63
CA GLN A 25 -10.11 -11.64 -23.08
C GLN A 25 -9.46 -10.29 -23.44
N ASP A 26 -8.67 -10.28 -24.53
CA ASP A 26 -7.95 -9.12 -25.09
C ASP A 26 -6.93 -8.44 -24.14
N LEU A 27 -6.62 -9.04 -22.99
CA LEU A 27 -5.56 -8.54 -22.10
C LEU A 27 -4.19 -8.98 -22.62
N THR A 28 -3.33 -8.01 -22.95
CA THR A 28 -1.90 -8.26 -23.20
C THR A 28 -1.10 -8.08 -21.91
N TRP A 29 0.13 -8.60 -21.89
CA TRP A 29 1.02 -8.44 -20.74
C TRP A 29 1.31 -6.97 -20.44
N GLU A 30 1.55 -6.16 -21.46
CA GLU A 30 1.85 -4.74 -21.33
C GLU A 30 0.66 -3.98 -20.71
N LEU A 31 -0.56 -4.28 -21.16
CA LEU A 31 -1.76 -3.68 -20.58
C LEU A 31 -1.96 -4.09 -19.13
N GLU A 32 -1.71 -5.35 -18.79
CA GLU A 32 -1.80 -5.80 -17.41
C GLU A 32 -0.82 -5.04 -16.51
N GLN A 33 0.43 -4.84 -16.96
CA GLN A 33 1.42 -4.07 -16.21
C GLN A 33 0.98 -2.62 -15.97
N GLU A 34 0.45 -1.96 -17.00
CA GLU A 34 -0.10 -0.60 -16.85
C GLU A 34 -1.28 -0.56 -15.85
N PHE A 35 -2.16 -1.56 -15.88
CA PHE A 35 -3.32 -1.63 -14.97
C PHE A 35 -2.92 -1.94 -13.53
N ARG A 36 -1.95 -2.85 -13.32
CA ARG A 36 -1.35 -3.15 -12.00
C ARG A 36 -0.67 -1.93 -11.41
N PHE A 37 0.03 -1.16 -12.26
CA PHE A 37 0.62 0.10 -11.87
C PHE A 37 -0.46 1.07 -11.43
N GLY A 38 -1.65 1.07 -12.05
CA GLY A 38 -2.81 1.88 -11.67
C GLY A 38 -3.35 2.77 -12.80
N GLN A 39 -2.83 2.60 -14.01
CA GLN A 39 -3.44 3.24 -15.19
C GLN A 39 -4.85 2.71 -15.42
N ARG A 40 -5.71 3.57 -15.94
CA ARG A 40 -7.09 3.23 -16.25
C ARG A 40 -7.45 3.66 -17.66
N ILE A 41 -8.46 3.01 -18.24
CA ILE A 41 -9.01 3.42 -19.53
C ILE A 41 -10.38 4.06 -19.31
N THR A 42 -10.50 5.31 -19.77
CA THR A 42 -11.73 6.10 -19.65
C THR A 42 -12.33 6.34 -21.04
N LYS A 43 -13.66 6.22 -21.14
CA LYS A 43 -14.41 6.60 -22.33
C LYS A 43 -14.71 8.10 -22.29
N THR A 44 -14.41 8.79 -23.39
CA THR A 44 -14.68 10.22 -23.60
C THR A 44 -15.50 10.42 -24.86
N ASP A 45 -15.97 11.65 -25.11
CA ASP A 45 -16.67 12.00 -26.36
C ASP A 45 -15.76 11.87 -27.60
N ARG A 46 -14.44 11.87 -27.41
CA ARG A 46 -13.43 11.77 -28.49
C ARG A 46 -12.86 10.36 -28.67
N GLY A 47 -13.39 9.36 -27.97
CA GLY A 47 -12.88 7.99 -27.99
C GLY A 47 -12.38 7.55 -26.61
N TYR A 48 -11.41 6.65 -26.58
CA TYR A 48 -10.89 6.06 -25.35
C TYR A 48 -9.48 6.59 -25.06
N VAL A 49 -9.20 6.83 -23.79
CA VAL A 49 -7.87 7.26 -23.34
C VAL A 49 -7.42 6.39 -22.18
N MET A 50 -6.19 5.90 -22.26
CA MET A 50 -5.51 5.23 -21.16
C MET A 50 -4.63 6.24 -20.44
N GLY A 51 -4.70 6.24 -19.12
CA GLY A 51 -3.88 7.13 -18.34
C GLY A 51 -4.33 7.21 -16.89
N GLY A 52 -3.61 8.05 -16.19
CA GLY A 52 -3.68 8.17 -14.77
C GLY A 52 -2.98 9.45 -14.37
N THR A 53 -3.53 10.05 -13.35
CA THR A 53 -2.93 11.18 -12.66
C THR A 53 -1.82 10.64 -11.77
N MET A 54 -0.60 10.60 -12.33
CA MET A 54 0.58 10.03 -11.67
C MET A 54 1.22 10.98 -10.64
N LYS A 55 0.80 12.26 -10.63
CA LYS A 55 1.42 13.34 -9.85
C LYS A 55 0.38 14.37 -9.45
N GLY A 56 -0.42 14.08 -8.43
CA GLY A 56 -1.24 15.13 -7.82
C GLY A 56 -2.28 15.85 -8.70
N GLY A 57 -2.61 15.31 -9.88
CA GLY A 57 -3.50 15.98 -10.83
C GLY A 57 -2.83 17.02 -11.73
N SER A 58 -1.55 17.38 -11.54
CA SER A 58 -0.83 18.35 -12.37
C SER A 58 -0.21 17.71 -13.62
N SER A 59 0.20 16.44 -13.52
CA SER A 59 0.68 15.64 -14.64
C SER A 59 -0.20 14.41 -14.82
N ALA A 60 -0.96 14.42 -15.90
CA ALA A 60 -1.67 13.23 -16.38
C ALA A 60 -1.16 12.95 -17.78
N MET A 61 -0.53 11.79 -17.97
CA MET A 61 -0.23 11.31 -19.31
C MET A 61 -1.43 10.48 -19.76
N TRP A 62 -2.12 11.00 -20.78
CA TRP A 62 -3.23 10.33 -21.41
C TRP A 62 -2.81 9.94 -22.82
N TYR A 63 -2.83 8.65 -23.10
CA TYR A 63 -2.53 8.09 -24.41
C TYR A 63 -3.83 7.64 -25.07
N PRO A 64 -3.96 7.77 -26.40
CA PRO A 64 -5.08 7.17 -27.12
C PRO A 64 -5.16 5.67 -26.81
N ALA A 65 -6.37 5.18 -26.54
CA ALA A 65 -6.67 3.78 -26.32
C ALA A 65 -7.76 3.32 -27.29
N THR A 66 -7.91 2.00 -27.44
CA THR A 66 -8.97 1.42 -28.27
C THR A 66 -10.18 0.98 -27.44
N ARG A 67 -11.28 0.66 -28.13
CA ARG A 67 -12.49 0.13 -27.50
C ARG A 67 -12.23 -1.26 -26.89
N GLU A 68 -11.43 -2.06 -27.56
CA GLU A 68 -11.03 -3.41 -27.14
C GLU A 68 -10.22 -3.34 -25.85
N GLN A 69 -9.24 -2.42 -25.78
CA GLN A 69 -8.46 -2.17 -24.57
C GLN A 69 -9.36 -1.71 -23.42
N TYR A 70 -10.32 -0.80 -23.66
CA TYR A 70 -11.29 -0.41 -22.65
C TYR A 70 -12.08 -1.59 -22.09
N HIS A 71 -12.54 -2.50 -22.95
CA HIS A 71 -13.25 -3.71 -22.51
C HIS A 71 -12.34 -4.69 -21.76
N ALA A 72 -11.08 -4.84 -22.20
CA ALA A 72 -10.08 -5.62 -21.47
C ALA A 72 -9.86 -5.04 -20.06
N TYR A 73 -9.70 -3.72 -19.94
CA TYR A 73 -9.59 -3.03 -18.66
C TYR A 73 -10.83 -3.26 -17.77
N GLN A 74 -12.05 -3.13 -18.29
CA GLN A 74 -13.26 -3.39 -17.49
C GLN A 74 -13.32 -4.84 -16.98
N ARG A 75 -12.96 -5.82 -17.82
CA ARG A 75 -12.91 -7.23 -17.41
C ARG A 75 -11.82 -7.50 -16.38
N TRP A 76 -10.61 -7.00 -16.62
CA TRP A 76 -9.49 -7.10 -15.68
C TRP A 76 -9.83 -6.46 -14.33
N ARG A 77 -10.44 -5.26 -14.37
CA ARG A 77 -10.86 -4.54 -13.16
C ARG A 77 -11.85 -5.35 -12.33
N ASN A 78 -12.76 -6.11 -12.96
CA ASN A 78 -13.70 -6.97 -12.24
C ASN A 78 -13.01 -8.15 -11.52
N VAL A 79 -11.78 -8.50 -11.90
CA VAL A 79 -11.01 -9.59 -11.29
C VAL A 79 -10.06 -9.05 -10.22
N GLU A 80 -9.28 -8.01 -10.54
CA GLU A 80 -8.16 -7.52 -9.73
C GLU A 80 -8.39 -6.12 -9.11
N GLY A 81 -9.31 -5.37 -9.69
CA GLY A 81 -9.46 -3.94 -9.45
C GLY A 81 -10.33 -3.61 -8.25
N LEU A 82 -10.10 -2.42 -7.71
CA LEU A 82 -10.97 -1.85 -6.69
C LEU A 82 -12.22 -1.22 -7.33
N HIS A 83 -13.37 -1.63 -6.81
CA HIS A 83 -14.66 -1.08 -7.20
C HIS A 83 -15.06 0.01 -6.21
N GLU A 84 -15.25 1.23 -6.72
CA GLU A 84 -15.89 2.28 -5.94
C GLU A 84 -17.34 1.86 -5.68
N ALA A 85 -17.65 1.60 -4.42
CA ALA A 85 -18.95 1.13 -3.98
C ALA A 85 -19.23 1.62 -2.57
N ARG A 86 -20.49 1.96 -2.30
CA ARG A 86 -20.90 2.50 -1.00
C ARG A 86 -21.02 1.35 -0.03
N ASP A 87 -20.39 1.51 1.13
CA ASP A 87 -20.49 0.58 2.23
C ASP A 87 -20.43 1.39 3.54
N ASP A 88 -21.59 1.87 3.97
CA ASP A 88 -21.68 2.71 5.16
C ASP A 88 -21.38 1.91 6.43
N GLU A 89 -21.68 0.61 6.43
CA GLU A 89 -21.40 -0.28 7.55
C GLU A 89 -19.90 -0.42 7.76
N ALA A 90 -19.15 -0.77 6.70
CA ALA A 90 -17.70 -0.85 6.77
C ALA A 90 -17.05 0.51 7.10
N TYR A 91 -17.61 1.62 6.62
CA TYR A 91 -17.16 2.96 7.01
C TYR A 91 -17.35 3.22 8.52
N CYS A 92 -18.53 2.90 9.07
CA CYS A 92 -18.82 3.08 10.49
C CYS A 92 -17.95 2.18 11.36
N GLU A 93 -17.73 0.95 10.92
CA GLU A 93 -16.85 -0.02 11.58
C GLU A 93 -15.41 0.49 11.64
N LEU A 94 -14.83 0.88 10.50
CA LEU A 94 -13.49 1.46 10.46
C LEU A 94 -13.38 2.73 11.30
N SER A 95 -14.38 3.61 11.23
CA SER A 95 -14.37 4.84 12.03
C SER A 95 -14.40 4.54 13.54
N ARG A 96 -15.21 3.56 13.97
CA ARG A 96 -15.27 3.12 15.37
C ARG A 96 -13.98 2.44 15.83
N LEU A 97 -13.32 1.69 14.96
CA LEU A 97 -12.02 1.09 15.24
C LEU A 97 -10.96 2.16 15.51
N LEU A 98 -10.98 3.24 14.74
CA LEU A 98 -9.98 4.32 14.81
C LEU A 98 -10.25 5.35 15.92
N GLU A 99 -11.50 5.52 16.33
CA GLU A 99 -11.94 6.53 17.32
C GLU A 99 -11.19 6.45 18.67
N PRO A 100 -10.97 5.28 19.31
CA PRO A 100 -10.25 5.18 20.57
C PRO A 100 -8.79 5.64 20.50
N TYR A 101 -8.23 5.74 19.29
CA TYR A 101 -6.84 6.09 19.04
C TYR A 101 -6.68 7.51 18.48
N ASP A 102 -7.76 8.30 18.44
CA ASP A 102 -7.79 9.65 17.87
C ASP A 102 -7.31 9.72 16.39
N VAL A 103 -7.41 8.61 15.65
CA VAL A 103 -7.01 8.55 14.23
C VAL A 103 -8.17 9.01 13.35
N MET A 104 -8.00 10.13 12.66
CA MET A 104 -9.02 10.67 11.78
C MET A 104 -9.04 9.95 10.42
N LEU A 105 -10.19 9.38 10.06
CA LEU A 105 -10.44 8.89 8.70
C LEU A 105 -10.97 10.00 7.79
N VAL A 106 -10.23 10.33 6.73
CA VAL A 106 -10.61 11.35 5.73
C VAL A 106 -10.82 10.70 4.37
N THR A 107 -12.03 10.78 3.82
CA THR A 107 -12.40 10.08 2.57
C THR A 107 -12.62 11.03 1.40
N ARG A 108 -12.20 12.29 1.54
CA ARG A 108 -12.37 13.35 0.54
C ARG A 108 -11.14 14.24 0.47
N ARG A 109 -10.96 14.85 -0.71
CA ARG A 109 -10.26 16.14 -0.83
C ARG A 109 -10.76 17.07 0.29
N LYS A 110 -9.90 17.48 1.23
CA LYS A 110 -9.98 18.85 1.78
C LYS A 110 -9.61 19.79 0.63
N THR A 111 -10.42 19.85 -0.42
CA THR A 111 -10.39 21.02 -1.29
C THR A 111 -10.76 22.19 -0.40
N ALA A 112 -10.01 23.28 -0.52
CA ALA A 112 -10.31 24.55 0.12
C ALA A 112 -11.84 24.81 0.16
N PRO A 113 -12.37 25.51 1.18
CA PRO A 113 -13.81 25.68 1.46
C PRO A 113 -14.68 26.25 0.31
N HIS A 114 -14.10 26.53 -0.86
CA HIS A 114 -14.75 27.12 -2.02
C HIS A 114 -14.78 26.23 -3.28
N ALA A 115 -14.22 25.01 -3.26
CA ALA A 115 -14.45 24.07 -4.36
C ALA A 115 -15.88 23.54 -4.26
N ARG A 116 -16.79 24.20 -4.99
CA ARG A 116 -18.19 23.82 -5.09
C ARG A 116 -18.29 22.35 -5.46
N ARG A 117 -18.97 21.58 -4.60
CA ARG A 117 -19.50 20.26 -4.89
C ARG A 117 -20.11 20.26 -6.29
N GLY A 118 -19.77 19.27 -7.12
CA GLY A 118 -20.46 19.10 -8.38
C GLY A 118 -21.95 19.02 -8.09
N ARG A 119 -22.78 19.80 -8.78
CA ARG A 119 -24.23 19.90 -8.50
C ARG A 119 -24.96 18.53 -8.57
N ASN A 120 -24.29 17.52 -9.13
CA ASN A 120 -24.75 16.16 -9.33
C ASN A 120 -24.02 15.11 -8.47
N ASP A 121 -23.14 15.49 -7.54
CA ASP A 121 -22.56 14.52 -6.60
C ASP A 121 -23.65 14.04 -5.64
N ALA A 122 -24.18 12.85 -5.88
CA ALA A 122 -25.17 12.23 -5.01
C ALA A 122 -24.64 12.20 -3.57
N PHE A 123 -25.49 12.57 -2.61
CA PHE A 123 -25.22 12.27 -1.21
C PHE A 123 -25.83 10.90 -0.89
N PRO A 124 -25.07 9.99 -0.28
CA PRO A 124 -23.63 10.08 -0.03
C PRO A 124 -22.80 9.68 -1.26
N TRP A 125 -21.55 10.15 -1.24
CA TRP A 125 -20.51 9.78 -2.19
C TRP A 125 -20.42 8.26 -2.29
N PRO A 126 -20.23 7.67 -3.50
CA PRO A 126 -20.13 6.22 -3.65
C PRO A 126 -19.03 5.60 -2.78
N GLY A 127 -18.10 6.37 -2.21
CA GLY A 127 -17.26 5.91 -1.10
C GLY A 127 -16.17 4.93 -1.54
N TYR A 128 -15.26 4.66 -0.61
CA TYR A 128 -14.25 3.63 -0.74
C TYR A 128 -14.65 2.39 0.08
N GLY A 129 -15.94 1.98 -0.04
CA GLY A 129 -16.55 0.96 0.81
C GLY A 129 -15.73 -0.33 0.94
N PRO A 130 -15.38 -0.98 -0.18
CA PRO A 130 -14.52 -2.16 -0.16
C PRO A 130 -13.16 -1.92 0.51
N LEU A 131 -12.58 -0.72 0.40
CA LEU A 131 -11.32 -0.40 1.09
C LEU A 131 -11.50 -0.32 2.60
N TYR A 132 -12.61 0.25 3.09
CA TYR A 132 -12.87 0.26 4.53
C TYR A 132 -12.94 -1.16 5.07
N ARG A 133 -13.65 -2.04 4.35
CA ARG A 133 -13.80 -3.46 4.68
C ARG A 133 -12.47 -4.21 4.67
N ASP A 134 -11.57 -3.85 3.76
CA ASP A 134 -10.22 -4.42 3.71
C ASP A 134 -9.34 -3.92 4.85
N MET A 135 -9.45 -2.64 5.22
CA MET A 135 -8.60 -2.01 6.22
C MET A 135 -8.92 -2.45 7.65
N VAL A 136 -10.19 -2.66 8.00
CA VAL A 136 -10.60 -3.08 9.36
C VAL A 136 -9.80 -4.28 9.86
N PRO A 137 -9.84 -5.46 9.21
CA PRO A 137 -9.17 -6.64 9.74
C PRO A 137 -7.64 -6.55 9.66
N ILE A 138 -7.09 -5.67 8.81
CA ILE A 138 -5.65 -5.37 8.79
C ILE A 138 -5.27 -4.63 10.07
N LEU A 139 -5.99 -3.56 10.39
CA LEU A 139 -5.70 -2.71 11.54
C LEU A 139 -5.95 -3.44 12.87
N GLU A 140 -7.00 -4.27 12.95
CA GLU A 140 -7.23 -5.16 14.10
C GLU A 140 -6.14 -6.22 14.25
N GLY A 141 -5.53 -6.64 13.14
CA GLY A 141 -4.41 -7.57 13.13
C GLY A 141 -3.12 -7.00 13.71
N LEU A 142 -2.97 -5.67 13.75
CA LEU A 142 -1.79 -4.99 14.27
C LEU A 142 -1.79 -4.88 15.81
N PRO A 143 -0.64 -4.63 16.46
CA PRO A 143 -0.61 -4.23 17.86
C PRO A 143 -1.36 -2.90 18.04
N GLU A 144 -2.15 -2.76 19.12
CA GLU A 144 -2.92 -1.53 19.39
C GLU A 144 -2.01 -0.29 19.49
N GLN A 145 -0.77 -0.47 19.97
CA GLN A 145 0.26 0.56 20.05
C GLN A 145 0.63 1.14 18.67
N HIS A 146 0.36 0.42 17.60
CA HIS A 146 0.60 0.90 16.25
C HIS A 146 -0.48 1.86 15.76
N LEU A 147 -1.68 1.79 16.37
CA LEU A 147 -2.78 2.72 16.13
C LEU A 147 -2.72 3.90 17.11
N ALA A 148 -2.27 3.66 18.34
CA ALA A 148 -2.24 4.66 19.42
C ALA A 148 -1.06 5.66 19.36
N ARG A 149 -0.25 5.66 18.30
CA ARG A 149 0.97 6.47 18.21
C ARG A 149 0.71 7.87 17.69
N ASP A 150 1.46 8.85 18.17
CA ASP A 150 1.37 10.24 17.72
C ASP A 150 1.79 10.44 16.24
N THR A 151 2.53 9.48 15.69
CA THR A 151 2.94 9.46 14.28
C THR A 151 1.85 8.89 13.35
N LEU A 152 0.69 8.51 13.88
CA LEU A 152 -0.48 8.14 13.08
C LEU A 152 -1.70 8.87 13.61
N GLN A 153 -2.00 10.04 13.04
CA GLN A 153 -3.17 10.85 13.42
C GLN A 153 -4.23 10.88 12.33
N ARG A 154 -3.88 10.49 11.10
CA ARG A 154 -4.82 10.55 9.98
C ARG A 154 -4.56 9.46 8.95
N ILE A 155 -5.65 8.84 8.49
CA ILE A 155 -5.67 8.05 7.27
C ILE A 155 -6.55 8.77 6.26
N GLN A 156 -5.97 9.17 5.13
CA GLN A 156 -6.69 9.83 4.05
C GLN A 156 -6.81 8.90 2.84
N LEU A 157 -8.03 8.66 2.39
CA LEU A 157 -8.32 7.96 1.14
C LEU A 157 -8.79 8.95 0.07
N GLY A 158 -8.19 8.84 -1.11
CA GLY A 158 -8.44 9.69 -2.26
C GLY A 158 -7.67 11.00 -2.24
N GLY A 159 -8.00 11.84 -3.22
CA GLY A 159 -7.35 13.12 -3.42
C GLY A 159 -6.02 13.00 -4.16
N TRP A 160 -5.24 14.07 -4.09
CA TRP A 160 -4.09 14.31 -4.94
C TRP A 160 -2.87 14.56 -4.06
N GLY A 161 -1.83 13.77 -4.28
CA GLY A 161 -0.54 13.99 -3.62
C GLY A 161 0.22 15.18 -4.18
N PRO A 162 1.35 15.55 -3.57
CA PRO A 162 2.31 16.42 -4.24
C PRO A 162 2.81 15.76 -5.53
N ASP A 163 3.35 16.56 -6.45
CA ASP A 163 3.76 16.11 -7.79
C ASP A 163 4.86 15.02 -7.80
N ALA A 164 5.46 14.70 -6.65
CA ALA A 164 6.48 13.67 -6.51
C ALA A 164 5.92 12.31 -6.06
N ALA A 165 4.70 12.25 -5.52
CA ALA A 165 4.18 11.04 -4.89
C ALA A 165 3.52 10.08 -5.89
N LYS A 166 3.92 8.81 -5.87
CA LYS A 166 3.64 7.82 -6.93
C LYS A 166 2.27 7.15 -6.85
N ALA A 167 1.66 7.09 -5.66
CA ALA A 167 0.35 6.45 -5.43
C ALA A 167 -0.17 6.67 -4.00
N SER A 168 0.77 6.76 -3.06
CA SER A 168 0.56 7.03 -1.64
C SER A 168 1.72 7.88 -1.11
N ALA A 169 1.60 8.37 0.12
CA ALA A 169 2.70 8.93 0.90
C ALA A 169 2.37 8.95 2.39
N TYR A 170 3.41 8.94 3.22
CA TYR A 170 3.33 9.31 4.62
C TYR A 170 3.83 10.74 4.81
N GLU A 171 2.92 11.63 5.22
CA GLU A 171 3.25 13.04 5.50
C GLU A 171 3.64 13.20 6.96
N LYS A 172 4.96 13.23 7.21
CA LYS A 172 5.55 13.30 8.57
C LYS A 172 5.03 14.47 9.39
N ARG A 173 4.74 15.64 8.77
CA ARG A 173 4.29 16.84 9.50
C ARG A 173 2.86 16.75 10.01
N GLU A 174 2.04 15.98 9.31
CA GLU A 174 0.62 15.81 9.64
C GLU A 174 0.34 14.42 10.23
N SER A 175 1.37 13.61 10.48
CA SER A 175 1.27 12.23 10.95
C SER A 175 0.23 11.44 10.15
N ALA A 176 0.30 11.56 8.82
CA ALA A 176 -0.80 11.15 7.94
C ALA A 176 -0.39 10.13 6.89
N VAL A 177 -1.08 9.00 6.87
CA VAL A 177 -1.05 8.04 5.76
C VAL A 177 -2.00 8.52 4.67
N LEU A 178 -1.46 8.86 3.50
CA LEU A 178 -2.21 9.38 2.36
C LEU A 178 -2.25 8.32 1.26
N MET A 179 -3.45 7.82 0.95
CA MET A 179 -3.72 6.91 -0.15
C MET A 179 -4.41 7.68 -1.27
N TYR A 180 -3.72 8.01 -2.36
CA TYR A 180 -4.29 8.87 -3.40
C TYR A 180 -5.32 8.12 -4.26
N ASP A 181 -6.05 8.88 -5.09
CA ASP A 181 -7.06 8.31 -6.01
C ASP A 181 -6.50 7.22 -6.93
N PHE A 182 -5.21 7.30 -7.23
CA PHE A 182 -4.51 6.30 -8.02
C PHE A 182 -4.46 4.93 -7.31
N ALA A 183 -4.04 4.89 -6.05
CA ALA A 183 -4.05 3.66 -5.25
C ALA A 183 -5.49 3.18 -4.99
N CYS A 184 -6.39 4.09 -4.65
CA CYS A 184 -7.77 3.75 -4.26
C CYS A 184 -8.63 3.20 -5.42
N LYS A 185 -8.19 3.35 -6.66
CA LYS A 185 -8.90 2.91 -7.88
C LYS A 185 -8.11 1.92 -8.73
N GLY A 186 -6.91 1.56 -8.28
CA GLY A 186 -6.04 0.58 -8.92
C GLY A 186 -6.39 -0.85 -8.54
N ALA A 187 -5.40 -1.74 -8.64
CA ALA A 187 -5.52 -3.10 -8.14
C ALA A 187 -5.62 -3.13 -6.61
N ARG A 188 -6.39 -4.08 -6.07
CA ARG A 188 -6.52 -4.29 -4.63
C ARG A 188 -5.17 -4.60 -3.99
N ARG A 189 -4.37 -5.48 -4.60
CA ARG A 189 -3.02 -5.83 -4.14
C ARG A 189 -2.10 -4.61 -4.02
N THR A 190 -2.11 -3.73 -5.02
CA THR A 190 -1.34 -2.48 -5.02
C THR A 190 -1.75 -1.59 -3.84
N PHE A 191 -3.06 -1.42 -3.59
CA PHE A 191 -3.52 -0.65 -2.44
C PHE A 191 -3.05 -1.25 -1.11
N LEU A 192 -3.20 -2.56 -0.92
CA LEU A 192 -2.83 -3.23 0.33
C LEU A 192 -1.34 -3.12 0.63
N GLY A 193 -0.49 -3.37 -0.37
CA GLY A 193 0.96 -3.24 -0.24
C GLY A 193 1.38 -1.80 0.09
N LEU A 194 0.81 -0.81 -0.61
CA LEU A 194 1.07 0.61 -0.33
C LEU A 194 0.58 1.01 1.06
N PHE A 195 -0.62 0.58 1.47
CA PHE A 195 -1.18 0.94 2.76
C PHE A 195 -0.32 0.45 3.93
N LEU A 196 0.11 -0.82 3.89
CA LEU A 196 1.02 -1.37 4.90
C LEU A 196 2.39 -0.69 4.87
N HIS A 197 2.89 -0.36 3.68
CA HIS A 197 4.15 0.37 3.53
C HIS A 197 4.09 1.77 4.17
N GLU A 198 3.01 2.53 3.93
CA GLU A 198 2.86 3.86 4.56
C GLU A 198 2.67 3.77 6.09
N LEU A 199 1.99 2.74 6.60
CA LEU A 199 1.97 2.45 8.04
C LEU A 199 3.38 2.13 8.57
N GLY A 200 4.22 1.50 7.74
CA GLY A 200 5.63 1.29 8.02
C GLY A 200 6.43 2.57 8.15
N HIS A 201 6.10 3.63 7.40
CA HIS A 201 6.71 4.95 7.62
C HIS A 201 6.25 5.62 8.92
N ALA A 202 4.97 5.48 9.29
CA ALA A 202 4.52 5.93 10.61
C ALA A 202 5.27 5.21 11.74
N HIS A 203 5.53 3.90 11.56
CA HIS A 203 6.34 3.12 12.48
C HIS A 203 7.81 3.57 12.51
N GLU A 204 8.42 3.81 11.34
CA GLU A 204 9.80 4.30 11.24
C GLU A 204 10.00 5.59 12.05
N VAL A 205 9.07 6.54 11.97
CA VAL A 205 9.19 7.80 12.72
C VAL A 205 9.06 7.58 14.23
N ASP A 206 8.33 6.55 14.67
CA ASP A 206 8.11 6.21 16.06
C ASP A 206 9.30 5.48 16.72
N LEU A 207 10.19 4.88 15.91
CA LEU A 207 11.40 4.22 16.41
C LEU A 207 12.36 5.23 17.05
N ASP A 208 12.91 4.88 18.21
CA ASP A 208 13.96 5.67 18.84
C ASP A 208 15.30 5.56 18.10
N GLU A 209 16.17 6.56 18.29
CA GLU A 209 17.48 6.60 17.63
C GLU A 209 18.36 5.37 17.95
N PRO A 210 18.43 4.86 19.21
CA PRO A 210 19.17 3.62 19.48
C PRO A 210 18.69 2.42 18.67
N THR A 211 17.38 2.27 18.47
CA THR A 211 16.81 1.20 17.65
C THR A 211 17.14 1.40 16.17
N LYS A 212 17.05 2.63 15.67
CA LYS A 212 17.45 2.96 14.29
C LYS A 212 18.94 2.70 14.05
N ASP A 213 19.82 3.01 15.00
CA ASP A 213 21.26 2.74 14.90
C ASP A 213 21.54 1.24 14.77
N VAL A 214 20.86 0.41 15.56
CA VAL A 214 20.96 -1.06 15.47
C VAL A 214 20.52 -1.55 14.09
N LEU A 215 19.37 -1.08 13.62
CA LEU A 215 18.82 -1.46 12.31
C LEU A 215 19.71 -0.97 11.16
N HIS A 216 20.26 0.25 11.27
CA HIS A 216 21.13 0.84 10.25
C HIS A 216 22.46 0.08 10.14
N ALA A 217 23.01 -0.40 11.27
CA ALA A 217 24.18 -1.27 11.25
C ALA A 217 23.93 -2.57 10.47
N GLN A 218 22.77 -3.20 10.64
CA GLN A 218 22.40 -4.41 9.89
C GLN A 218 22.12 -4.09 8.43
N TYR A 219 21.42 -2.99 8.17
CA TYR A 219 21.12 -2.51 6.83
C TYR A 219 22.39 -2.36 5.97
N ARG A 220 23.49 -1.84 6.53
CA ARG A 220 24.77 -1.75 5.81
C ARG A 220 25.30 -3.11 5.37
N VAL A 221 25.20 -4.13 6.22
CA VAL A 221 25.58 -5.51 5.85
C VAL A 221 24.71 -6.01 4.69
N LEU A 222 23.41 -5.74 4.72
CA LEU A 222 22.48 -6.13 3.66
C LEU A 222 22.75 -5.38 2.34
N VAL A 223 23.09 -4.08 2.40
CA VAL A 223 23.51 -3.27 1.24
C VAL A 223 24.75 -3.86 0.59
N ASP A 224 25.79 -4.14 1.38
CA ASP A 224 27.09 -4.64 0.90
C ASP A 224 26.96 -6.02 0.23
N ASN A 225 25.99 -6.82 0.66
CA ASN A 225 25.72 -8.17 0.14
C ASN A 225 24.53 -8.22 -0.85
N ASN A 226 23.88 -7.09 -1.14
CA ASN A 226 22.68 -7.02 -1.99
C ASN A 226 21.56 -8.00 -1.57
N ALA A 227 21.37 -8.19 -0.26
CA ALA A 227 20.51 -9.22 0.31
C ALA A 227 19.17 -8.65 0.79
N PHE A 228 18.36 -8.15 -0.15
CA PHE A 228 17.05 -7.55 0.12
C PHE A 228 15.89 -8.46 -0.29
N PHE A 229 14.80 -8.39 0.47
CA PHE A 229 13.59 -9.16 0.23
C PHE A 229 12.52 -8.27 -0.41
N GLY A 230 12.31 -8.43 -1.73
CA GLY A 230 11.33 -7.64 -2.47
C GLY A 230 10.00 -8.39 -2.62
N ILE A 231 8.89 -7.69 -2.38
CA ILE A 231 7.54 -8.17 -2.68
C ILE A 231 6.97 -7.36 -3.83
N GLU A 232 6.30 -8.02 -4.79
CA GLU A 232 5.60 -7.31 -5.87
C GLU A 232 4.36 -6.60 -5.34
N PHE A 233 4.40 -5.28 -5.31
CA PHE A 233 3.26 -4.37 -5.18
C PHE A 233 3.60 -3.07 -5.91
N LEU A 234 2.67 -2.54 -6.70
CA LEU A 234 2.86 -1.40 -7.62
C LEU A 234 3.89 -1.64 -8.75
N VAL A 235 5.06 -2.19 -8.44
CA VAL A 235 6.17 -2.53 -9.35
C VAL A 235 6.74 -3.91 -9.00
N ASP A 236 7.62 -4.43 -9.85
CA ASP A 236 8.24 -5.74 -9.70
C ASP A 236 9.14 -5.84 -8.43
N PRO A 237 9.39 -7.07 -7.93
CA PRO A 237 10.20 -7.29 -6.72
C PRO A 237 11.61 -6.72 -6.78
N ASP A 238 12.27 -6.72 -7.94
CA ASP A 238 13.65 -6.26 -8.05
C ASP A 238 13.72 -4.73 -7.98
N THR A 239 12.76 -4.03 -8.59
CA THR A 239 12.59 -2.59 -8.40
C THR A 239 12.34 -2.24 -6.93
N ARG A 240 11.55 -3.04 -6.19
CA ARG A 240 11.36 -2.84 -4.74
C ARG A 240 12.65 -3.02 -3.93
N LYS A 241 13.45 -4.06 -4.22
CA LYS A 241 14.77 -4.24 -3.59
C LYS A 241 15.70 -3.05 -3.81
N LEU A 242 15.63 -2.41 -4.97
CA LEU A 242 16.41 -1.18 -5.24
C LEU A 242 15.97 -0.03 -4.34
N TYR A 243 14.66 0.17 -4.11
CA TYR A 243 14.20 1.20 -3.16
C TYR A 243 14.74 0.95 -1.76
N GLN A 244 14.61 -0.28 -1.26
CA GLN A 244 15.18 -0.68 0.03
C GLN A 244 16.69 -0.37 0.09
N LYS A 245 17.45 -0.71 -0.95
CA LYS A 245 18.91 -0.57 -0.99
C LYS A 245 19.41 0.88 -0.94
N PHE A 246 18.64 1.84 -1.45
CA PHE A 246 19.11 3.21 -1.61
C PHE A 246 18.62 4.16 -0.52
N VAL A 247 17.55 3.81 0.20
CA VAL A 247 16.92 4.67 1.20
C VAL A 247 16.59 3.84 2.44
N PHE A 248 17.23 4.13 3.56
CA PHE A 248 17.07 3.36 4.79
C PHE A 248 15.63 3.40 5.32
N GLU A 249 14.97 4.55 5.21
CA GLU A 249 13.57 4.71 5.60
C GLU A 249 12.61 3.84 4.76
N GLU A 250 12.91 3.64 3.48
CA GLU A 250 12.16 2.72 2.60
C GLU A 250 12.42 1.27 3.00
N PHE A 251 13.65 0.92 3.36
CA PHE A 251 13.97 -0.39 3.91
C PHE A 251 13.14 -0.69 5.18
N LEU A 252 13.01 0.27 6.10
CA LEU A 252 12.21 0.11 7.32
C LEU A 252 10.72 -0.03 7.01
N ALA A 253 10.19 0.81 6.13
CA ALA A 253 8.78 0.77 5.74
C ALA A 253 8.40 -0.51 4.97
N GLU A 254 9.26 -0.97 4.06
CA GLU A 254 9.06 -2.26 3.40
C GLU A 254 9.21 -3.43 4.37
N THR A 255 10.19 -3.39 5.27
CA THR A 255 10.36 -4.45 6.29
C THR A 255 9.13 -4.56 7.19
N TYR A 256 8.50 -3.44 7.57
CA TYR A 256 7.23 -3.45 8.29
C TYR A 256 6.13 -4.19 7.52
N MET A 257 5.96 -3.84 6.24
CA MET A 257 4.97 -4.47 5.37
C MET A 257 5.25 -5.96 5.18
N ILE A 258 6.50 -6.35 4.94
CA ILE A 258 6.96 -7.74 4.82
C ILE A 258 6.69 -8.51 6.11
N TYR A 259 7.03 -7.95 7.27
CA TYR A 259 6.87 -8.59 8.57
C TYR A 259 5.40 -8.91 8.84
N VAL A 260 4.51 -7.97 8.51
CA VAL A 260 3.06 -8.09 8.69
C VAL A 260 2.43 -9.03 7.68
N ALA A 261 2.74 -8.86 6.39
CA ALA A 261 2.08 -9.60 5.32
C ALA A 261 2.63 -11.00 5.10
N CYS A 262 3.91 -11.20 5.44
CA CYS A 262 4.70 -12.35 5.02
C CYS A 262 5.61 -12.85 6.16
N GLY A 263 5.23 -12.71 7.42
CA GLY A 263 6.09 -13.05 8.56
C GLY A 263 6.69 -14.46 8.47
N GLY A 264 5.89 -15.46 8.07
CA GLY A 264 6.37 -16.81 7.81
C GLY A 264 7.36 -16.90 6.65
N GLY A 265 7.03 -16.26 5.52
CA GLY A 265 7.91 -16.21 4.35
C GLY A 265 9.23 -15.48 4.61
N MET A 266 9.22 -14.43 5.45
CA MET A 266 10.42 -13.73 5.88
C MET A 266 11.32 -14.67 6.70
N ARG A 267 10.78 -15.40 7.69
CA ARG A 267 11.56 -16.38 8.46
C ARG A 267 12.17 -17.47 7.57
N GLU A 268 11.40 -17.98 6.59
CA GLU A 268 11.89 -18.96 5.62
C GLU A 268 13.02 -18.42 4.75
N GLU A 269 12.92 -17.17 4.30
CA GLU A 269 13.97 -16.54 3.51
C GLU A 269 15.24 -16.31 4.34
N ILE A 270 15.10 -15.85 5.59
CA ILE A 270 16.22 -15.67 6.52
C ILE A 270 16.98 -16.98 6.72
N ALA A 271 16.27 -18.09 6.87
CA ALA A 271 16.87 -19.42 7.05
C ALA A 271 17.69 -19.90 5.84
N ARG A 272 17.51 -19.30 4.66
CA ARG A 272 18.29 -19.61 3.44
C ARG A 272 19.59 -18.82 3.35
N TYR A 273 19.72 -17.72 4.08
CA TYR A 273 20.97 -16.99 4.16
C TYR A 273 21.97 -17.71 5.07
N GLU A 274 23.25 -17.39 4.91
CA GLU A 274 24.33 -17.90 5.73
C GLU A 274 25.23 -16.76 6.21
N GLY A 275 25.96 -17.00 7.31
CA GLY A 275 26.97 -16.08 7.84
C GLY A 275 26.41 -14.67 8.15
N PRO A 276 27.18 -13.60 7.85
CA PRO A 276 26.81 -12.24 8.27
C PRO A 276 25.46 -11.74 7.76
N VAL A 277 25.01 -12.21 6.59
CA VAL A 277 23.71 -11.80 6.02
C VAL A 277 22.56 -12.38 6.83
N ARG A 278 22.67 -13.65 7.23
CA ARG A 278 21.68 -14.29 8.09
C ARG A 278 21.62 -13.61 9.45
N ASP A 279 22.79 -13.40 10.07
CA ASP A 279 22.88 -12.74 11.38
C ASP A 279 22.24 -11.34 11.35
N ALA A 280 22.50 -10.57 10.29
CA ALA A 280 21.92 -9.24 10.09
C ALA A 280 20.39 -9.30 9.99
N TRP A 281 19.85 -10.20 9.18
CA TRP A 281 18.41 -10.36 9.04
C TRP A 281 17.72 -10.92 10.29
N GLU A 282 18.33 -11.89 10.98
CA GLU A 282 17.83 -12.40 12.27
C GLU A 282 17.73 -11.25 13.29
N ARG A 283 18.72 -10.35 13.31
CA ARG A 283 18.70 -9.17 14.16
C ARG A 283 17.62 -8.16 13.75
N VAL A 284 17.44 -7.89 12.45
CA VAL A 284 16.34 -7.04 11.95
C VAL A 284 15.00 -7.63 12.37
N TYR A 285 14.79 -8.93 12.13
CA TYR A 285 13.56 -9.62 12.48
C TYR A 285 13.28 -9.57 13.98
N GLU A 286 14.29 -9.78 14.82
CA GLU A 286 14.17 -9.67 16.28
C GLU A 286 13.73 -8.27 16.71
N VAL A 287 14.36 -7.21 16.18
CA VAL A 287 13.98 -5.83 16.50
C VAL A 287 12.53 -5.57 16.09
N PHE A 288 12.13 -5.96 14.88
CA PHE A 288 10.72 -5.81 14.46
C PHE A 288 9.78 -6.60 15.36
N ARG A 289 10.08 -7.86 15.68
CA ARG A 289 9.28 -8.65 16.62
C ARG A 289 9.12 -7.96 17.97
N ASP A 290 10.18 -7.36 18.50
CA ASP A 290 10.14 -6.68 19.79
C ASP A 290 9.29 -5.40 19.71
N THR A 291 9.39 -4.63 18.62
CA THR A 291 8.52 -3.45 18.38
C THR A 291 7.04 -3.82 18.17
N PHE A 292 6.77 -5.05 17.71
CA PHE A 292 5.44 -5.64 17.63
C PHE A 292 5.03 -6.36 18.93
N HIS A 293 5.74 -6.11 20.05
CA HIS A 293 5.45 -6.70 21.36
C HIS A 293 5.42 -8.23 21.37
N GLY A 294 6.29 -8.86 20.58
CA GLY A 294 6.38 -10.31 20.47
C GLY A 294 5.28 -10.97 19.62
N ILE A 295 4.45 -10.18 18.95
CA ILE A 295 3.47 -10.66 17.97
C ILE A 295 4.21 -11.00 16.68
N GLU A 296 3.98 -12.21 16.18
CA GLU A 296 4.49 -12.65 14.89
C GLU A 296 3.35 -12.93 13.92
N TYR A 297 3.65 -12.99 12.62
CA TYR A 297 2.68 -13.29 11.57
C TYR A 297 3.05 -14.59 10.81
N GLU A 298 2.02 -15.27 10.29
CA GLU A 298 2.14 -16.45 9.40
C GLU A 298 2.69 -16.14 8.00
#